data_AF-A0A9D9CSJ1-F1
#
_entry.id   AF-A0A9D9CSJ1-F1
#
_cell.length_a   1.000
_cell.length_b   1.000
_cell.length_c   1.000
_cell.angle_alpha   90.00
_cell.angle_beta   90.00
_cell.angle_gamma   90.00
#
_symmetry.space_group_name_H-M   'P 1'
#
loop_
_entity.id
_entity.type
_entity.pdbx_description
1 polymer ?
#
loop_
_entity_poly.entity_id
_entity_poly.type
_entity_poly.pdbx_seq_one_letter_code
_entity_poly.pdbx_strand_id
1 'polypeptide(L)'
;FDIYDLLQCEGGKGIMNVLAADKLMLQPKLYSTFLLWLLSELYSTLPEVGDMDLPKLVFFFDEAHMLFEGTSKALTEKIEQVIRLIRSKGVGIYFITQSPTDIPENILGQLGNRVQHALRAYTPKDQKAVKVAAETFRANPAFNTYDTLLELGTGEALVSFLDEKGIPSVVERAKILFPLSQIGAISEAQRTQVINRSRLYGRYDHPVDRESAYEIITAATEEAERQKAEIEAAAAAEKEAAAAAKQAAAQAKEAARAEREAAKQKKATSGIASKVLKSMLTAVTGVAAGVVADKVTGAVTGKKTASRTTTTQKLVSRTTKSATSTLTRELTRSLLGNLVK
;
A
#
# COMPACT_ATOMS: atom_id res chain seq x y z
N PHE A 1 6.16 11.85 -8.21
CA PHE A 1 7.56 12.23 -8.39
C PHE A 1 8.03 11.62 -9.69
N ASP A 2 8.65 12.40 -10.56
CA ASP A 2 9.15 11.95 -11.86
C ASP A 2 10.67 11.90 -11.82
N ILE A 3 11.27 10.72 -12.05
CA ILE A 3 12.71 10.55 -11.96
C ILE A 3 13.47 11.31 -13.06
N TYR A 4 12.84 11.62 -14.20
CA TYR A 4 13.49 12.35 -15.28
C TYR A 4 13.75 13.81 -14.91
N ASP A 5 13.03 14.34 -13.92
CA ASP A 5 13.30 15.67 -13.37
C ASP A 5 14.66 15.75 -12.69
N LEU A 6 15.20 14.62 -12.20
CA LEU A 6 16.53 14.55 -11.60
C LEU A 6 17.66 14.60 -12.64
N LEU A 7 17.35 14.30 -13.91
CA LEU A 7 18.32 14.20 -15.00
C LEU A 7 18.47 15.50 -15.80
N GLN A 8 17.85 16.58 -15.34
CA GLN A 8 17.89 17.86 -16.03
C GLN A 8 19.31 18.46 -16.01
N CYS A 9 19.64 19.11 -17.12
CA CYS A 9 20.87 19.87 -17.30
C CYS A 9 20.56 21.32 -17.68
N GLU A 10 21.39 22.25 -17.24
CA GLU A 10 21.27 23.67 -17.56
C GLU A 10 22.64 24.24 -17.98
N GLY A 11 22.68 24.95 -19.12
CA GLY A 11 23.92 25.53 -19.64
C GLY A 11 25.03 24.50 -19.92
N GLY A 12 24.67 23.26 -20.25
CA GLY A 12 25.61 22.15 -20.45
C GLY A 12 26.17 21.55 -19.16
N LYS A 13 25.66 21.95 -17.99
CA LYS A 13 26.05 21.42 -16.68
C LYS A 13 24.91 20.62 -16.05
N GLY A 14 25.25 19.60 -15.28
CA GLY A 14 24.29 18.89 -14.45
C GLY A 14 23.72 19.80 -13.35
N ILE A 15 22.48 19.56 -12.96
CA ILE A 15 21.81 20.30 -11.87
C ILE A 15 22.02 19.55 -10.55
N MET A 16 22.34 20.29 -9.49
CA MET A 16 22.41 19.74 -8.14
C MET A 16 21.01 19.73 -7.51
N ASN A 17 20.42 18.55 -7.40
CA ASN A 17 19.12 18.35 -6.75
C ASN A 17 19.32 18.04 -5.27
N VAL A 18 18.63 18.76 -4.39
CA VAL A 18 18.66 18.53 -2.94
C VAL A 18 17.30 18.02 -2.50
N LEU A 19 17.25 16.75 -2.06
CA LEU A 19 16.06 16.14 -1.49
C LEU A 19 16.02 16.41 0.02
N ALA A 20 15.29 17.44 0.43
CA ALA A 20 15.15 17.79 1.84
C ALA A 20 14.27 16.74 2.56
N ALA A 21 14.89 15.93 3.41
CA ALA A 21 14.25 14.81 4.11
C ALA A 21 14.20 15.01 5.64
N ASP A 22 14.27 16.25 6.14
CA ASP A 22 14.44 16.59 7.56
C ASP A 22 13.44 15.86 8.49
N LYS A 23 12.17 15.78 8.08
CA LYS A 23 11.12 15.07 8.84
C LYS A 23 11.18 13.56 8.66
N LEU A 24 11.55 13.12 7.46
CA LEU A 24 11.57 11.71 7.07
C LEU A 24 12.73 10.96 7.73
N MET A 25 13.85 11.65 7.96
CA MET A 25 15.00 11.10 8.69
C MET A 25 14.66 10.74 10.15
N LEU A 26 13.64 11.36 10.75
CA LEU A 26 13.12 10.96 12.08
C LEU A 26 12.45 9.58 12.07
N GLN A 27 12.17 9.04 10.89
CA GLN A 27 11.58 7.71 10.68
C GLN A 27 12.47 6.87 9.75
N PRO A 28 13.57 6.29 10.27
CA PRO A 28 14.58 5.60 9.45
C PRO A 28 14.01 4.55 8.50
N LYS A 29 13.04 3.74 8.96
CA LYS A 29 12.40 2.72 8.12
C LYS A 29 11.69 3.31 6.91
N LEU A 30 11.01 4.45 7.07
CA LEU A 30 10.29 5.11 5.98
C LEU A 30 11.28 5.75 5.00
N TYR A 31 12.35 6.37 5.53
CA TYR A 31 13.44 6.89 4.72
C TYR A 31 14.09 5.81 3.85
N SER A 32 14.48 4.69 4.46
CA SER A 32 15.13 3.58 3.74
C SER A 32 14.20 2.94 2.72
N THR A 33 12.91 2.83 3.02
CA THR A 33 11.90 2.34 2.07
C THR A 33 11.75 3.29 0.88
N PHE A 34 11.70 4.60 1.11
CA PHE A 34 11.63 5.61 0.05
C PHE A 34 12.87 5.58 -0.85
N LEU A 35 14.08 5.52 -0.25
CA LEU A 35 15.32 5.47 -1.01
C LEU A 35 15.43 4.20 -1.85
N LEU A 36 15.02 3.06 -1.30
CA LEU A 36 14.96 1.80 -2.02
C LEU A 36 13.98 1.84 -3.19
N TRP A 37 12.80 2.42 -2.98
CA TRP A 37 11.84 2.64 -4.04
C TRP A 37 12.45 3.51 -5.14
N LEU A 38 13.08 4.64 -4.79
CA LEU A 38 13.71 5.55 -5.73
C LEU A 38 14.81 4.87 -6.56
N LEU A 39 15.70 4.13 -5.91
CA LEU A 39 16.77 3.39 -6.60
C LEU A 39 16.22 2.28 -7.51
N SER A 40 15.16 1.59 -7.08
CA SER A 40 14.49 0.58 -7.88
C SER A 40 13.80 1.19 -9.11
N GLU A 41 13.18 2.36 -8.94
CA GLU A 41 12.53 3.10 -10.02
C GLU A 41 13.55 3.57 -11.06
N LEU A 42 14.68 4.12 -10.61
CA LEU A 42 15.79 4.52 -11.48
C LEU A 42 16.33 3.33 -12.26
N TYR A 43 16.58 2.21 -11.60
CA TYR A 43 17.06 1.00 -12.26
C TYR A 43 16.06 0.48 -13.32
N SER A 44 14.77 0.49 -13.01
CA SER A 44 13.72 -0.04 -13.89
C SER A 44 13.45 0.84 -15.10
N THR A 45 13.57 2.15 -14.92
CA THR A 45 13.15 3.15 -15.92
C THR A 45 14.31 3.63 -16.80
N LEU A 46 15.53 3.69 -16.28
CA LEU A 46 16.67 4.15 -17.06
C LEU A 46 17.14 3.08 -18.07
N PRO A 47 17.47 3.47 -19.31
CA PRO A 47 18.07 2.54 -20.27
C PRO A 47 19.50 2.20 -19.83
N GLU A 48 19.93 0.99 -20.16
CA GLU A 48 21.34 0.62 -20.00
C GLU A 48 22.21 1.47 -20.91
N VAL A 49 23.37 1.84 -20.40
CA VAL A 49 24.39 2.59 -21.12
C VAL A 49 25.73 1.93 -20.91
N GLY A 50 26.53 1.93 -21.97
CA GLY A 50 27.92 1.47 -21.89
C GLY A 50 28.80 2.49 -21.17
N ASP A 51 30.08 2.48 -21.50
CA ASP A 51 31.04 3.42 -20.92
C ASP A 51 30.75 4.84 -21.44
N MET A 52 30.39 5.72 -20.51
CA MET A 52 30.17 7.14 -20.75
C MET A 52 31.28 7.95 -20.09
N ASP A 53 31.73 9.03 -20.74
CA ASP A 53 32.74 9.93 -20.17
C ASP A 53 32.26 10.62 -18.88
N LEU A 54 30.94 10.86 -18.78
CA LEU A 54 30.29 11.46 -17.61
C LEU A 54 29.08 10.62 -17.19
N PRO A 55 28.84 10.46 -15.88
CA PRO A 55 27.65 9.78 -15.38
C PRO A 55 26.38 10.57 -15.74
N LYS A 56 25.27 9.85 -15.95
CA LYS A 56 23.95 10.47 -16.12
C LYS A 56 23.45 11.11 -14.83
N LEU A 57 23.76 10.49 -13.71
CA LEU A 57 23.31 10.92 -12.39
C LEU A 57 24.30 10.43 -11.33
N VAL A 58 24.50 11.24 -10.30
CA VAL A 58 25.27 10.84 -9.12
C VAL A 58 24.42 11.11 -7.89
N PHE A 59 24.18 10.06 -7.10
CA PHE A 59 23.48 10.15 -5.83
C PHE A 59 24.47 10.18 -4.67
N PHE A 60 24.29 11.16 -3.80
CA PHE A 60 24.99 11.27 -2.53
C PHE A 60 24.00 10.95 -1.41
N PHE A 61 24.24 9.83 -0.73
CA PHE A 61 23.48 9.44 0.46
C PHE A 61 24.21 9.95 1.68
N ASP A 62 23.72 11.08 2.20
CA ASP A 62 24.13 11.55 3.51
C ASP A 62 23.51 10.69 4.60
N GLU A 63 24.27 10.48 5.68
CA GLU A 63 23.94 9.55 6.76
C GLU A 63 23.53 8.16 6.28
N ALA A 64 24.37 7.58 5.41
CA ALA A 64 24.14 6.29 4.78
C ALA A 64 23.88 5.13 5.76
N HIS A 65 24.28 5.25 7.03
CA HIS A 65 23.96 4.27 8.08
C HIS A 65 22.45 4.04 8.21
N MET A 66 21.62 5.05 7.93
CA MET A 66 20.17 4.95 7.99
C MET A 66 19.59 3.94 7.01
N LEU A 67 20.24 3.74 5.86
CA LEU A 67 19.82 2.74 4.87
C LEU A 67 19.94 1.31 5.38
N PHE A 68 20.80 1.06 6.37
CA PHE A 68 21.17 -0.28 6.79
C PHE A 68 20.71 -0.59 8.22
N GLU A 69 20.53 0.42 9.07
CA GLU A 69 20.12 0.24 10.45
C GLU A 69 18.71 -0.37 10.56
N GLY A 70 18.61 -1.48 11.29
CA GLY A 70 17.33 -2.17 11.52
C GLY A 70 16.70 -2.80 10.28
N THR A 71 17.45 -2.93 9.18
CA THR A 71 16.98 -3.57 7.96
C THR A 71 17.05 -5.10 8.04
N SER A 72 16.09 -5.78 7.41
CA SER A 72 16.11 -7.23 7.30
C SER A 72 17.18 -7.68 6.32
N LYS A 73 17.72 -8.89 6.48
CA LYS A 73 18.73 -9.45 5.58
C LYS A 73 18.30 -9.41 4.11
N ALA A 74 17.04 -9.76 3.84
CA ALA A 74 16.47 -9.70 2.49
C ALA A 74 16.47 -8.28 1.90
N LEU A 75 16.23 -7.26 2.74
CA LEU A 75 16.28 -5.86 2.32
C LEU A 75 17.70 -5.43 2.00
N THR A 76 18.68 -5.79 2.85
CA THR A 76 20.10 -5.51 2.61
C THR A 76 20.61 -6.16 1.33
N GLU A 77 20.24 -7.43 1.06
CA GLU A 77 20.57 -8.13 -0.18
C GLU A 77 19.95 -7.43 -1.40
N LYS A 78 18.73 -6.90 -1.27
CA LYS A 78 18.08 -6.14 -2.34
C LYS A 78 18.79 -4.80 -2.59
N ILE A 79 19.17 -4.08 -1.54
CA ILE A 79 19.96 -2.85 -1.65
C ILE A 79 21.26 -3.14 -2.41
N GLU A 80 22.00 -4.18 -2.00
CA GLU A 80 23.24 -4.59 -2.66
C GLU A 80 23.02 -4.87 -4.15
N GLN A 81 21.96 -5.62 -4.49
CA GLN A 81 21.63 -5.93 -5.87
C GLN A 81 21.38 -4.66 -6.69
N VAL A 82 20.60 -3.72 -6.15
CA VAL A 82 20.25 -2.48 -6.87
C VAL A 82 21.50 -1.59 -7.06
N ILE A 83 22.34 -1.43 -6.03
CA ILE A 83 23.60 -0.67 -6.13
C ILE A 83 24.51 -1.26 -7.21
N ARG A 84 24.62 -2.58 -7.27
CA ARG A 84 25.45 -3.27 -8.27
C ARG A 84 24.94 -3.01 -9.69
N LEU A 85 23.62 -3.10 -9.89
CA LEU A 85 23.01 -3.02 -11.21
C LEU A 85 22.88 -1.59 -11.72
N ILE A 86 22.68 -0.60 -10.85
CA ILE A 86 22.45 0.79 -11.28
C ILE A 86 23.67 1.41 -11.98
N ARG A 87 24.87 0.86 -11.77
CA ARG A 87 26.10 1.26 -12.46
C ARG A 87 25.96 1.12 -13.99
N SER A 88 25.34 0.06 -14.49
CA SER A 88 25.12 -0.11 -15.94
C SER A 88 24.09 0.86 -16.52
N LYS A 89 23.38 1.61 -15.67
CA LYS A 89 22.48 2.70 -16.06
C LYS A 89 23.19 4.06 -16.11
N GLY A 90 24.50 4.10 -15.85
CA GLY A 90 25.29 5.34 -15.79
C GLY A 90 25.01 6.16 -14.53
N VAL A 91 24.57 5.51 -13.44
CA VAL A 91 24.31 6.16 -12.15
C VAL A 91 25.42 5.83 -11.17
N GLY A 92 26.05 6.86 -10.61
CA GLY A 92 27.00 6.74 -9.51
C GLY A 92 26.32 6.85 -8.15
N ILE A 93 26.77 6.07 -7.17
CA ILE A 93 26.30 6.16 -5.78
C ILE A 93 27.50 6.44 -4.87
N TYR A 94 27.36 7.44 -4.01
CA TYR A 94 28.30 7.79 -2.95
C TYR A 94 27.58 7.68 -1.60
N PHE A 95 28.18 6.91 -0.69
CA PHE A 95 27.73 6.82 0.70
C PHE A 95 28.59 7.73 1.56
N ILE A 96 27.93 8.63 2.28
CA ILE A 96 28.56 9.54 3.23
C ILE A 96 28.10 9.09 4.62
N THR A 97 29.06 8.74 5.47
CA THR A 97 28.82 8.24 6.82
C THR A 97 29.96 8.66 7.73
N GLN A 98 29.66 8.75 9.02
CA GLN A 98 30.65 9.06 10.06
C GLN A 98 31.57 7.87 10.33
N SER A 99 31.03 6.65 10.31
CA SER A 99 31.82 5.43 10.52
C SER A 99 31.67 4.45 9.35
N PRO A 100 32.78 3.88 8.85
CA PRO A 100 32.74 2.85 7.81
C PRO A 100 32.10 1.55 8.30
N THR A 101 32.02 1.33 9.62
CA THR A 101 31.38 0.14 10.20
C THR A 101 29.86 0.13 10.02
N ASP A 102 29.27 1.27 9.69
CA ASP A 102 27.83 1.40 9.55
C ASP A 102 27.34 0.94 8.16
N ILE A 103 28.28 0.68 7.25
CA ILE A 103 28.02 0.13 5.93
C ILE A 103 28.38 -1.37 5.95
N PRO A 104 27.47 -2.26 5.52
CA PRO A 104 27.75 -3.69 5.40
C PRO A 104 28.99 -4.01 4.54
N GLU A 105 29.81 -4.96 4.97
CA GLU A 105 31.10 -5.30 4.32
C GLU A 105 30.95 -5.68 2.84
N ASN A 106 29.88 -6.39 2.48
CA ASN A 106 29.52 -6.75 1.10
C ASN A 106 29.28 -5.53 0.19
N ILE A 107 28.72 -4.45 0.75
CA ILE A 107 28.52 -3.19 0.03
C ILE A 107 29.81 -2.40 0.04
N LEU A 108 30.49 -2.32 1.18
CA LEU A 108 31.77 -1.63 1.33
C LEU A 108 32.78 -2.17 0.31
N GLY A 109 32.86 -3.49 0.09
CA GLY A 109 33.74 -4.11 -0.91
C GLY A 109 33.41 -3.76 -2.37
N GLN A 110 32.20 -3.28 -2.67
CA GLN A 110 31.82 -2.83 -4.01
C GLN A 110 32.14 -1.35 -4.27
N LEU A 111 32.45 -0.58 -3.22
CA LEU A 111 32.80 0.83 -3.35
C LEU A 111 34.25 0.97 -3.83
N GLY A 112 34.40 1.35 -5.09
CA GLY A 112 35.71 1.51 -5.73
C GLY A 112 36.41 2.83 -5.41
N ASN A 113 35.65 3.91 -5.29
CA ASN A 113 36.18 5.24 -4.94
C ASN A 113 36.02 5.48 -3.44
N ARG A 114 37.07 5.99 -2.79
CA ARG A 114 37.12 6.22 -1.34
C ARG A 114 37.77 7.53 -1.00
N VAL A 115 37.14 8.25 -0.07
CA VAL A 115 37.68 9.44 0.59
C VAL A 115 37.43 9.26 2.09
N GLN A 116 38.50 9.03 2.85
CA GLN A 116 38.42 8.81 4.29
C GLN A 116 39.09 9.98 5.01
N HIS A 117 38.27 10.79 5.68
CA HIS A 117 38.75 11.81 6.58
C HIS A 117 39.27 11.22 7.90
N ALA A 118 39.92 12.07 8.69
CA ALA A 118 40.47 11.72 10.00
C ALA A 118 39.43 11.00 10.87
N LEU A 119 39.83 9.86 11.43
CA LEU A 119 39.06 9.12 12.41
C LEU A 119 39.70 9.30 13.78
N ARG A 120 38.87 9.39 14.83
CA ARG A 120 39.35 9.47 16.20
C ARG A 120 39.11 8.15 16.89
N ALA A 121 40.18 7.54 17.39
CA ALA A 121 40.13 6.24 18.05
C ALA A 121 40.24 6.38 19.57
N TYR A 122 39.12 6.65 20.25
CA TYR A 122 39.09 6.75 21.72
C TYR A 122 38.62 5.44 22.37
N THR A 123 37.77 4.70 21.69
CA THR A 123 37.19 3.44 22.18
C THR A 123 37.69 2.24 21.36
N PRO A 124 37.55 0.99 21.87
CA PRO A 124 37.84 -0.21 21.10
C PRO A 124 37.00 -0.32 19.82
N LYS A 125 35.76 0.20 19.84
CA LYS A 125 34.89 0.25 18.65
C LYS A 125 35.51 1.15 17.58
N ASP A 126 36.01 2.31 17.98
CA ASP A 126 36.63 3.26 17.06
C ASP A 126 37.93 2.71 16.48
N GLN A 127 38.76 2.05 17.30
CA GLN A 127 39.97 1.37 16.82
C GLN A 127 39.65 0.32 15.76
N LYS A 128 38.57 -0.46 15.96
CA LYS A 128 38.08 -1.39 14.95
C LYS A 128 37.63 -0.67 13.69
N ALA A 129 36.94 0.46 13.80
CA ALA A 129 36.52 1.25 12.64
C ALA A 129 37.71 1.79 11.83
N VAL A 130 38.75 2.30 12.50
CA VAL A 130 40.00 2.72 11.83
C VAL A 130 40.68 1.55 11.13
N LYS A 131 40.74 0.40 11.78
CA LYS A 131 41.32 -0.81 11.20
C LYS A 131 40.59 -1.25 9.94
N VAL A 132 39.25 -1.35 10.00
CA VAL A 132 38.42 -1.69 8.85
C VAL A 132 38.62 -0.67 7.72
N ALA A 133 38.64 0.63 8.03
CA ALA A 133 38.90 1.67 7.05
C ALA A 133 40.25 1.47 6.36
N ALA A 134 41.31 1.24 7.13
CA ALA A 134 42.66 1.05 6.62
C ALA A 134 42.79 -0.19 5.72
N GLU A 135 42.18 -1.31 6.10
CA GLU A 135 42.21 -2.58 5.36
C GLU A 135 41.48 -2.51 4.01
N THR A 136 40.56 -1.56 3.87
CA THR A 136 39.80 -1.38 2.62
C THR A 136 40.56 -0.62 1.53
N PHE A 137 41.69 0.00 1.88
CA PHE A 137 42.54 0.71 0.93
C PHE A 137 43.58 -0.22 0.30
N ARG A 138 43.92 0.07 -0.95
CA ARG A 138 45.13 -0.51 -1.55
C ARG A 138 46.36 0.05 -0.83
N ALA A 139 47.13 -0.84 -0.21
CA ALA A 139 48.29 -0.48 0.61
C ALA A 139 49.29 0.40 -0.15
N ASN A 140 49.83 1.40 0.55
CA ASN A 140 50.89 2.27 0.05
C ASN A 140 52.23 1.86 0.70
N PRO A 141 53.29 1.55 -0.07
CA PRO A 141 54.61 1.27 0.48
C PRO A 141 55.25 2.45 1.25
N ALA A 142 54.83 3.68 0.96
CA ALA A 142 55.41 4.89 1.53
C ALA A 142 54.95 5.18 2.97
N PHE A 143 53.79 4.66 3.40
CA PHE A 143 53.26 4.90 4.74
C PHE A 143 52.27 3.82 5.19
N ASN A 144 52.10 3.66 6.50
CA ASN A 144 51.07 2.80 7.06
C ASN A 144 49.71 3.53 7.05
N THR A 145 48.72 2.96 6.36
CA THR A 145 47.36 3.52 6.23
C THR A 145 46.68 3.71 7.58
N TYR A 146 46.83 2.76 8.51
CA TYR A 146 46.20 2.82 9.84
C TYR A 146 46.76 3.97 10.67
N ASP A 147 48.09 4.06 10.76
CA ASP A 147 48.76 5.12 11.53
C ASP A 147 48.44 6.50 10.93
N THR A 148 48.48 6.60 9.60
CA THR A 148 48.19 7.86 8.89
C THR A 148 46.77 8.33 9.15
N LEU A 149 45.77 7.43 9.19
CA LEU A 149 44.37 7.80 9.48
C LEU A 149 44.20 8.43 10.87
N LEU A 150 44.99 8.01 11.86
CA LEU A 150 44.97 8.57 13.21
C LEU A 150 45.62 9.96 13.26
N GLU A 151 46.64 10.18 12.42
CA GLU A 151 47.43 11.42 12.37
C GLU A 151 46.80 12.53 11.51
N LEU A 152 45.78 12.22 10.69
CA LEU A 152 45.15 13.21 9.81
C LEU A 152 44.59 14.41 10.59
N GLY A 153 44.92 15.60 10.08
CA GLY A 153 44.38 16.87 10.54
C GLY A 153 43.06 17.25 9.87
N THR A 154 42.45 18.34 10.34
CA THR A 154 41.28 18.93 9.68
C THR A 154 41.65 19.39 8.27
N GLY A 155 40.81 19.03 7.29
CA GLY A 155 41.05 19.36 5.88
C GLY A 155 41.98 18.38 5.16
N GLU A 156 42.35 17.27 5.81
CA GLU A 156 43.10 16.18 5.17
C GLU A 156 42.26 14.91 5.07
N ALA A 157 42.59 14.07 4.10
CA ALA A 157 41.96 12.77 3.88
C ALA A 157 42.93 11.78 3.24
N LEU A 158 42.67 10.49 3.44
CA LEU A 158 43.18 9.44 2.57
C LEU A 158 42.23 9.23 1.41
N VAL A 159 42.77 9.20 0.19
CA VAL A 159 41.99 9.06 -1.04
C VAL A 159 42.49 7.88 -1.87
N SER A 160 41.56 7.18 -2.50
CA SER A 160 41.83 6.13 -3.48
C SER A 160 40.69 6.12 -4.49
N PHE A 161 41.03 6.26 -5.76
CA PHE A 161 40.05 6.30 -6.85
C PHE A 161 40.35 5.19 -7.85
N LEU A 162 39.35 4.79 -8.60
CA LEU A 162 39.53 3.84 -9.68
C LEU A 162 40.32 4.47 -10.82
N ASP A 163 41.27 3.71 -11.38
CA ASP A 163 41.95 4.06 -12.64
C ASP A 163 41.05 3.79 -13.86
N GLU A 164 41.56 4.07 -15.06
CA GLU A 164 40.85 3.84 -16.34
C GLU A 164 40.46 2.37 -16.56
N LYS A 165 41.10 1.42 -15.85
CA LYS A 165 40.79 -0.01 -15.93
C LYS A 165 39.84 -0.45 -14.81
N GLY A 166 39.34 0.47 -14.00
CA GLY A 166 38.47 0.18 -12.87
C GLY A 166 39.20 -0.45 -11.67
N ILE A 167 40.52 -0.33 -11.59
CA ILE A 167 41.34 -0.86 -10.50
C ILE A 167 41.58 0.26 -9.47
N PRO A 168 41.38 0.01 -8.17
CA PRO A 168 41.70 1.00 -7.14
C PRO A 168 43.17 1.42 -7.18
N SER A 169 43.41 2.72 -7.23
CA SER A 169 44.74 3.32 -7.09
C SER A 169 45.31 3.07 -5.70
N VAL A 170 46.64 3.15 -5.58
CA VAL A 170 47.29 3.16 -4.27
C VAL A 170 46.75 4.33 -3.45
N VAL A 171 46.55 4.13 -2.15
CA VAL A 171 46.02 5.18 -1.27
C VAL A 171 47.02 6.33 -1.13
N GLU A 172 46.54 7.56 -1.22
CA GLU A 172 47.35 8.76 -1.07
C GLU A 172 46.78 9.68 0.02
N ARG A 173 47.67 10.43 0.68
CA ARG A 173 47.27 11.50 1.59
C ARG A 173 47.07 12.78 0.81
N ALA A 174 45.87 13.33 0.86
CA ALA A 174 45.49 14.53 0.14
C ALA A 174 44.98 15.63 1.10
N LYS A 175 45.22 16.88 0.71
CA LYS A 175 44.55 18.05 1.32
C LYS A 175 43.29 18.35 0.51
N ILE A 176 42.16 18.47 1.21
CA ILE A 176 40.86 18.72 0.61
C ILE A 176 40.65 20.22 0.51
N LEU A 177 40.37 20.69 -0.70
CA LEU A 177 40.01 22.09 -0.93
C LEU A 177 38.68 22.39 -0.25
N PHE A 178 38.62 23.49 0.51
CA PHE A 178 37.38 23.91 1.15
C PHE A 178 36.33 24.30 0.09
N PRO A 179 35.04 24.04 0.36
CA PRO A 179 33.99 24.42 -0.58
C PRO A 179 33.94 25.95 -0.72
N LEU A 180 33.87 26.43 -1.96
CA LEU A 180 33.68 27.86 -2.28
C LEU A 180 32.21 28.28 -2.13
N SER A 181 31.54 27.79 -1.08
CA SER A 181 30.13 28.05 -0.80
C SER A 181 29.96 28.96 0.41
N GLN A 182 28.76 29.51 0.56
CA GLN A 182 28.36 30.16 1.82
C GLN A 182 28.46 29.14 2.97
N ILE A 183 29.04 29.57 4.09
CA ILE A 183 28.99 28.81 5.34
C ILE A 183 27.63 29.06 6.00
N GLY A 184 26.90 27.99 6.30
CA GLY A 184 25.58 28.04 6.93
C GLY A 184 24.41 28.00 5.94
N ALA A 185 23.21 27.77 6.48
CA ALA A 185 22.00 27.67 5.68
C ALA A 185 21.65 28.99 4.98
N ILE A 186 21.06 28.90 3.79
CA ILE A 186 20.49 30.06 3.10
C ILE A 186 19.25 30.56 3.85
N SER A 187 18.96 31.86 3.73
CA SER A 187 17.72 32.43 4.24
C SER A 187 16.50 31.88 3.49
N GLU A 188 15.33 31.93 4.13
CA GLU A 188 14.07 31.52 3.51
C GLU A 188 13.77 32.31 2.22
N ALA A 189 14.07 33.62 2.20
CA ALA A 189 13.90 34.45 1.01
C ALA A 189 14.78 33.98 -0.16
N GLN A 190 16.05 33.65 0.12
CA GLN A 190 16.94 33.09 -0.90
C GLN A 190 16.45 31.73 -1.39
N ARG A 191 15.97 30.87 -0.48
CA ARG A 191 15.39 29.56 -0.83
C ARG A 191 14.21 29.73 -1.78
N THR A 192 13.26 30.60 -1.45
CA THR A 192 12.10 30.89 -2.29
C THR A 192 12.52 31.45 -3.65
N GLN A 193 13.52 32.34 -3.69
CA GLN A 193 14.04 32.86 -4.95
C GLN A 193 14.65 31.77 -5.85
N VAL A 194 15.38 30.81 -5.26
CA VAL A 194 15.94 29.66 -6.00
C VAL A 194 14.82 28.74 -6.51
N ILE A 195 13.83 28.44 -5.66
CA ILE A 195 12.67 27.61 -6.04
C ILE A 195 11.90 28.27 -7.19
N ASN A 196 11.59 29.56 -7.10
CA ASN A 196 10.82 30.29 -8.12
C ASN A 196 11.56 30.41 -9.46
N ARG A 197 12.88 30.26 -9.48
CA ARG A 197 13.70 30.24 -10.71
C ARG A 197 13.84 28.84 -11.30
N SER A 198 13.47 27.79 -10.57
CA SER A 198 13.56 26.41 -11.03
C SER A 198 12.58 26.16 -12.16
N ARG A 199 12.99 25.33 -13.13
CA ARG A 199 12.09 24.83 -14.20
C ARG A 199 10.97 23.95 -13.66
N LEU A 200 11.15 23.42 -12.45
CA LEU A 200 10.18 22.58 -11.75
C LEU A 200 9.21 23.38 -10.89
N TYR A 201 9.31 24.71 -10.88
CA TYR A 201 8.38 25.57 -10.15
C TYR A 201 6.94 25.30 -10.57
N GLY A 202 6.02 25.21 -9.60
CA GLY A 202 4.61 24.88 -9.85
C GLY A 202 4.32 23.37 -9.97
N ARG A 203 5.31 22.51 -10.24
CA ARG A 203 5.09 21.06 -10.38
C ARG A 203 4.95 20.35 -9.03
N TYR A 204 5.70 20.79 -8.03
CA TYR A 204 5.81 20.15 -6.71
C TYR A 204 5.31 21.04 -5.56
N ASP A 205 4.63 22.14 -5.87
CA ASP A 205 4.22 23.16 -4.90
C ASP A 205 3.04 22.69 -4.03
N HIS A 206 2.22 21.77 -4.55
CA HIS A 206 1.06 21.24 -3.85
C HIS A 206 1.36 19.85 -3.29
N PRO A 207 1.24 19.65 -1.96
CA PRO A 207 1.36 18.32 -1.38
C PRO A 207 0.25 17.43 -1.93
N VAL A 208 0.62 16.25 -2.42
CA VAL A 208 -0.33 15.24 -2.86
C VAL A 208 -0.55 14.27 -1.71
N ASP A 209 -1.75 14.28 -1.15
CA ASP A 209 -2.19 13.28 -0.20
C ASP A 209 -2.78 12.09 -0.97
N ARG A 210 -2.14 10.93 -0.88
CA ARG A 210 -2.57 9.71 -1.58
C ARG A 210 -3.22 8.78 -0.57
N GLU A 211 -4.34 8.19 -0.93
CA GLU A 211 -4.93 7.11 -0.13
C GLU A 211 -3.89 6.02 0.12
N SER A 212 -3.66 5.72 1.39
CA SER A 212 -2.65 4.74 1.77
C SER A 212 -3.17 3.32 1.51
N ALA A 213 -2.25 2.38 1.23
CA ALA A 213 -2.64 0.97 1.12
C ALA A 213 -3.33 0.47 2.41
N TYR A 214 -2.96 1.03 3.56
CA TYR A 214 -3.60 0.76 4.84
C TYR A 214 -5.04 1.25 4.88
N GLU A 215 -5.33 2.46 4.39
CA GLU A 215 -6.71 2.98 4.28
C GLU A 215 -7.56 2.13 3.34
N ILE A 216 -7.03 1.76 2.17
CA ILE A 216 -7.75 0.93 1.20
C ILE A 216 -8.08 -0.45 1.80
N ILE A 217 -7.10 -1.08 2.47
CA ILE A 217 -7.29 -2.39 3.10
C ILE A 217 -8.28 -2.29 4.25
N THR A 218 -8.14 -1.27 5.11
CA THR A 218 -9.04 -1.05 6.26
C THR A 218 -10.47 -0.82 5.78
N ALA A 219 -10.66 0.06 4.80
CA ALA A 219 -11.97 0.30 4.19
C ALA A 219 -12.56 -0.98 3.58
N ALA A 220 -11.76 -1.77 2.86
CA ALA A 220 -12.22 -3.05 2.31
C ALA A 220 -12.62 -4.07 3.39
N THR A 221 -11.88 -4.11 4.52
CA THR A 221 -12.24 -4.97 5.66
C THR A 221 -13.51 -4.50 6.36
N GLU A 222 -13.66 -3.19 6.59
CA GLU A 222 -14.85 -2.60 7.20
C GLU A 222 -16.09 -2.81 6.32
N GLU A 223 -15.95 -2.67 5.00
CA GLU A 223 -17.01 -2.96 4.02
C GLU A 223 -17.42 -4.44 4.08
N ALA A 224 -16.45 -5.36 4.13
CA ALA A 224 -16.70 -6.79 4.24
C ALA A 224 -17.37 -7.17 5.57
N GLU A 225 -17.00 -6.53 6.68
CA GLU A 225 -17.63 -6.72 7.98
C GLU A 225 -19.06 -6.17 8.00
N ARG A 226 -19.29 -4.99 7.41
CA ARG A 226 -20.63 -4.41 7.28
C ARG A 226 -21.54 -5.30 6.44
N GLN A 227 -21.06 -5.80 5.30
CA GLN A 227 -21.83 -6.73 4.47
C GLN A 227 -22.17 -8.04 5.20
N LYS A 228 -21.22 -8.58 5.99
CA LYS A 228 -21.52 -9.75 6.84
C LYS A 228 -22.58 -9.44 7.89
N ALA A 229 -22.48 -8.30 8.57
CA ALA A 229 -23.45 -7.87 9.57
C ALA A 229 -24.86 -7.67 8.96
N GLU A 230 -24.95 -7.12 7.75
CA GLU A 230 -26.20 -6.96 7.02
C GLU A 230 -26.81 -8.30 6.60
N ILE A 231 -26.01 -9.26 6.14
CA ILE A 231 -26.46 -10.62 5.80
C ILE A 231 -26.96 -11.35 7.06
N GLU A 232 -26.24 -11.25 8.18
CA GLU A 232 -26.63 -11.85 9.45
C GLU A 232 -27.91 -11.21 10.02
N ALA A 233 -28.04 -9.88 9.94
CA ALA A 233 -29.24 -9.17 10.35
C ALA A 233 -30.45 -9.53 9.48
N ALA A 234 -30.28 -9.65 8.16
CA ALA A 234 -31.33 -10.10 7.24
C ALA A 234 -31.74 -11.55 7.53
N ALA A 235 -30.79 -12.44 7.79
CA ALA A 235 -31.06 -13.83 8.14
C ALA A 235 -31.75 -13.97 9.51
N ALA A 236 -31.41 -13.11 10.48
CA ALA A 236 -32.08 -13.04 11.78
C ALA A 236 -33.52 -12.55 11.65
N ALA A 237 -33.74 -11.47 10.89
CA ALA A 237 -35.06 -10.93 10.61
C ALA A 237 -35.97 -11.93 9.86
N GLU A 238 -35.42 -12.69 8.91
CA GLU A 238 -36.15 -13.75 8.22
C GLU A 238 -36.54 -14.90 9.16
N LYS A 239 -35.65 -15.28 10.08
CA LYS A 239 -35.94 -16.29 11.12
C LYS A 239 -37.03 -15.82 12.08
N GLU A 240 -36.99 -14.57 12.53
CA GLU A 240 -38.02 -13.99 13.39
C GLU A 240 -39.38 -13.89 12.67
N ALA A 241 -39.40 -13.44 11.40
CA ALA A 241 -40.61 -13.39 10.60
C ALA A 241 -41.21 -14.80 10.38
N ALA A 242 -40.37 -15.82 10.13
CA ALA A 242 -40.80 -17.20 9.99
C ALA A 242 -41.35 -17.78 11.32
N ALA A 243 -40.76 -17.42 12.46
CA ALA A 243 -41.23 -17.82 13.78
C ALA A 243 -42.58 -17.17 14.12
N ALA A 244 -42.73 -15.86 13.86
CA ALA A 244 -43.98 -15.13 14.04
C ALA A 244 -45.10 -15.67 13.15
N ALA A 245 -44.80 -16.00 11.88
CA ALA A 245 -45.77 -16.61 10.97
C ALA A 245 -46.23 -18.01 11.45
N LYS A 246 -45.32 -18.82 12.02
CA LYS A 246 -45.67 -20.11 12.62
C LYS A 246 -46.56 -19.96 13.85
N GLN A 247 -46.27 -18.98 14.72
CA GLN A 247 -47.10 -18.69 15.90
C GLN A 247 -48.49 -18.19 15.52
N ALA A 248 -48.59 -17.26 14.56
CA ALA A 248 -49.88 -16.78 14.05
C ALA A 248 -50.72 -17.91 13.41
N ALA A 249 -50.07 -18.82 12.66
CA ALA A 249 -50.74 -19.98 12.09
C ALA A 249 -51.22 -20.99 13.16
N ALA A 250 -50.48 -21.14 14.26
CA ALA A 250 -50.90 -21.98 15.39
C ALA A 250 -52.10 -21.38 16.13
N GLN A 251 -52.06 -20.08 16.43
CA GLN A 251 -53.17 -19.36 17.06
C GLN A 251 -54.45 -19.36 16.19
N ALA A 252 -54.31 -19.19 14.87
CA ALA A 252 -55.43 -19.28 13.94
C ALA A 252 -56.05 -20.68 13.90
N LYS A 253 -55.24 -21.75 14.01
CA LYS A 253 -55.72 -23.13 14.11
C LYS A 253 -56.44 -23.40 15.43
N GLU A 254 -55.96 -22.86 16.55
CA GLU A 254 -56.63 -22.97 17.85
C GLU A 254 -57.94 -22.19 17.88
N ALA A 255 -57.97 -20.96 17.36
CA ALA A 255 -59.19 -20.17 17.24
C ALA A 255 -60.25 -20.88 16.36
N ALA A 256 -59.84 -21.44 15.22
CA ALA A 256 -60.73 -22.23 14.37
C ALA A 256 -61.22 -23.53 15.04
N ARG A 257 -60.42 -24.13 15.93
CA ARG A 257 -60.82 -25.30 16.72
C ARG A 257 -61.81 -24.91 17.83
N ALA A 258 -61.58 -23.79 18.50
CA ALA A 258 -62.49 -23.23 19.50
C ALA A 258 -63.84 -22.84 18.88
N GLU A 259 -63.85 -22.22 17.70
CA GLU A 259 -65.10 -21.94 16.96
C GLU A 259 -65.84 -23.21 16.55
N ARG A 260 -65.12 -24.26 16.12
CA ARG A 260 -65.72 -25.57 15.80
C ARG A 260 -66.27 -26.28 17.04
N GLU A 261 -65.65 -26.12 18.20
CA GLU A 261 -66.14 -26.66 19.47
C GLU A 261 -67.34 -25.86 20.01
N ALA A 262 -67.34 -24.53 19.87
CA ALA A 262 -68.50 -23.68 20.15
C ALA A 262 -69.69 -23.96 19.20
N ALA A 263 -69.43 -24.24 17.93
CA ALA A 263 -70.43 -24.66 16.95
C ALA A 263 -70.97 -26.07 17.23
N LYS A 264 -70.18 -26.96 17.85
CA LYS A 264 -70.63 -28.27 18.34
C LYS A 264 -71.48 -28.14 19.61
N GLN A 265 -71.16 -27.23 20.53
CA GLN A 265 -72.00 -26.95 21.71
C GLN A 265 -73.33 -26.29 21.33
N LYS A 266 -73.35 -25.39 20.34
CA LYS A 266 -74.61 -24.83 19.77
C LYS A 266 -75.44 -25.86 18.98
N LYS A 267 -74.88 -27.01 18.60
CA LYS A 267 -75.61 -28.14 17.99
C LYS A 267 -76.18 -29.13 19.01
N ALA A 268 -75.88 -29.00 20.30
CA ALA A 268 -76.46 -29.84 21.35
C ALA A 268 -77.77 -29.27 21.94
N THR A 269 -78.21 -28.09 21.49
CA THR A 269 -79.43 -27.41 21.95
C THR A 269 -80.23 -26.83 20.78
N SER A 270 -80.67 -27.68 19.85
CA SER A 270 -81.97 -27.58 19.18
C SER A 270 -82.07 -28.64 18.09
N GLY A 271 -82.78 -29.72 18.39
CA GLY A 271 -83.37 -30.54 17.35
C GLY A 271 -84.47 -29.75 16.63
N ILE A 272 -84.71 -30.13 15.37
CA ILE A 272 -85.77 -29.69 14.45
C ILE A 272 -85.39 -28.50 13.54
N ALA A 273 -84.85 -28.80 12.36
CA ALA A 273 -85.29 -28.24 11.06
C ALA A 273 -84.42 -28.77 9.91
N SER A 274 -84.75 -29.97 9.43
CA SER A 274 -84.26 -30.52 8.17
C SER A 274 -85.08 -29.97 6.99
N LYS A 275 -84.63 -28.86 6.34
CA LYS A 275 -84.96 -28.57 4.93
C LYS A 275 -84.25 -27.39 4.22
N VAL A 276 -83.04 -26.98 4.63
CA VAL A 276 -82.25 -25.99 3.86
C VAL A 276 -80.85 -26.49 3.44
N LEU A 277 -80.41 -27.67 3.90
CA LEU A 277 -79.04 -28.15 3.65
C LEU A 277 -78.86 -28.90 2.31
N LYS A 278 -79.59 -28.50 1.26
CA LYS A 278 -79.45 -29.02 -0.11
C LYS A 278 -79.11 -27.92 -1.12
N SER A 279 -78.31 -26.94 -0.70
CA SER A 279 -77.70 -25.91 -1.57
C SER A 279 -76.18 -25.79 -1.40
N MET A 280 -75.53 -26.79 -0.79
CA MET A 280 -74.08 -26.94 -0.89
C MET A 280 -73.71 -27.72 -2.14
N LEU A 281 -73.46 -27.02 -3.25
CA LEU A 281 -72.39 -27.39 -4.18
C LEU A 281 -72.03 -26.24 -5.13
N THR A 282 -71.30 -25.23 -4.64
CA THR A 282 -70.37 -24.46 -5.47
C THR A 282 -69.26 -23.85 -4.61
N ALA A 283 -68.01 -24.06 -5.05
CA ALA A 283 -66.79 -23.38 -4.62
C ALA A 283 -66.23 -23.67 -3.21
N VAL A 284 -65.72 -24.90 -3.02
CA VAL A 284 -64.48 -25.09 -2.25
C VAL A 284 -63.36 -25.33 -3.26
N THR A 285 -62.53 -24.32 -3.49
CA THR A 285 -61.17 -24.44 -4.05
C THR A 285 -60.52 -23.06 -3.97
N GLY A 286 -59.59 -22.85 -3.04
CA GLY A 286 -58.89 -21.56 -2.92
C GLY A 286 -58.21 -21.33 -1.58
N VAL A 287 -57.18 -22.12 -1.35
CA VAL A 287 -56.02 -21.97 -0.44
C VAL A 287 -55.87 -20.63 0.31
N ALA A 288 -55.58 -20.77 1.60
CA ALA A 288 -55.02 -19.78 2.50
C ALA A 288 -53.93 -18.88 1.87
N ALA A 289 -54.20 -17.59 1.76
CA ALA A 289 -53.22 -16.50 1.74
C ALA A 289 -53.97 -15.18 1.89
N GLY A 290 -54.01 -14.60 3.10
CA GLY A 290 -54.79 -13.39 3.28
C GLY A 290 -54.81 -12.76 4.66
N VAL A 291 -53.74 -12.86 5.47
CA VAL A 291 -53.47 -11.92 6.56
C VAL A 291 -51.96 -11.92 6.83
N VAL A 292 -51.24 -11.02 6.17
CA VAL A 292 -50.16 -10.13 6.67
C VAL A 292 -49.62 -9.44 5.40
N ALA A 293 -50.38 -8.46 4.93
CA ALA A 293 -49.92 -7.44 4.00
C ALA A 293 -50.64 -6.17 4.40
N ASP A 294 -50.33 -5.67 5.58
CA ASP A 294 -50.67 -4.31 5.94
C ASP A 294 -49.48 -3.74 6.73
N LYS A 295 -49.02 -2.55 6.34
CA LYS A 295 -47.86 -1.82 6.88
C LYS A 295 -46.45 -2.24 6.43
N VAL A 296 -46.11 -2.11 5.14
CA VAL A 296 -44.85 -1.44 4.68
C VAL A 296 -45.06 -1.01 3.23
N THR A 297 -45.71 0.13 3.00
CA THR A 297 -45.58 0.94 1.76
C THR A 297 -46.11 2.36 1.99
N GLY A 298 -46.00 2.85 3.23
CA GLY A 298 -46.37 4.22 3.62
C GLY A 298 -45.18 5.13 3.92
N ALA A 299 -43.95 4.73 3.57
CA ALA A 299 -42.75 5.46 3.97
C ALA A 299 -41.67 5.57 2.88
N VAL A 300 -42.01 5.53 1.59
CA VAL A 300 -41.19 6.18 0.54
C VAL A 300 -42.13 6.59 -0.60
N THR A 301 -42.26 7.90 -0.80
CA THR A 301 -42.78 8.66 -1.96
C THR A 301 -43.83 9.70 -1.56
N GLY A 302 -43.33 10.86 -1.16
CA GLY A 302 -44.14 12.08 -1.05
C GLY A 302 -44.23 12.78 -2.41
N LYS A 303 -45.45 13.23 -2.75
CA LYS A 303 -45.82 14.22 -3.80
C LYS A 303 -45.57 13.78 -5.27
N LYS A 304 -46.32 14.19 -6.28
CA LYS A 304 -47.62 14.85 -6.49
C LYS A 304 -47.95 14.60 -7.98
N THR A 305 -49.24 14.44 -8.27
CA THR A 305 -49.94 14.62 -9.56
C THR A 305 -49.19 15.27 -10.74
N ALA A 306 -49.27 14.65 -11.94
CA ALA A 306 -49.91 15.24 -13.14
C ALA A 306 -49.80 14.35 -14.42
N SER A 307 -50.97 14.04 -14.99
CA SER A 307 -51.33 14.16 -16.43
C SER A 307 -50.70 13.29 -17.54
N ARG A 308 -51.64 12.73 -18.34
CA ARG A 308 -51.65 12.47 -19.81
C ARG A 308 -51.06 11.18 -20.40
N THR A 309 -51.99 10.40 -21.00
CA THR A 309 -51.99 9.74 -22.33
C THR A 309 -50.83 8.77 -22.64
N THR A 310 -50.98 7.54 -23.13
CA THR A 310 -51.85 7.02 -24.19
C THR A 310 -51.76 5.49 -24.21
N THR A 311 -52.88 4.86 -24.52
CA THR A 311 -53.10 3.53 -25.11
C THR A 311 -51.95 2.94 -25.95
N THR A 312 -51.42 1.76 -25.60
CA THR A 312 -51.28 0.60 -26.52
C THR A 312 -50.98 -0.71 -25.78
N GLN A 313 -51.47 -1.80 -26.38
CA GLN A 313 -51.62 -3.20 -25.98
C GLN A 313 -50.41 -3.88 -25.27
N LYS A 314 -50.60 -4.75 -24.28
CA LYS A 314 -51.18 -6.12 -24.27
C LYS A 314 -50.33 -7.18 -24.99
N LEU A 315 -50.32 -8.38 -24.39
CA LEU A 315 -49.96 -9.72 -24.91
C LEU A 315 -48.44 -10.05 -24.83
N VAL A 316 -47.95 -11.21 -24.36
CA VAL A 316 -48.50 -12.55 -24.19
C VAL A 316 -47.83 -13.24 -22.97
N SER A 317 -48.62 -14.15 -22.42
CA SER A 317 -48.48 -15.08 -21.32
C SER A 317 -47.34 -16.10 -21.32
N ARG A 318 -47.02 -16.56 -20.10
CA ARG A 318 -46.85 -17.97 -19.67
C ARG A 318 -45.89 -18.87 -20.48
N THR A 319 -44.78 -19.23 -19.83
CA THR A 319 -44.34 -20.63 -19.77
C THR A 319 -43.84 -20.96 -18.37
N THR A 320 -44.35 -22.08 -17.86
CA THR A 320 -44.18 -22.64 -16.53
C THR A 320 -42.86 -23.39 -16.36
N LYS A 321 -42.30 -23.31 -15.14
CA LYS A 321 -41.63 -24.37 -14.35
C LYS A 321 -40.93 -25.50 -15.11
N SER A 322 -39.61 -25.60 -14.96
CA SER A 322 -38.90 -26.83 -14.55
C SER A 322 -37.38 -26.61 -14.65
N ALA A 323 -36.65 -26.67 -13.52
CA ALA A 323 -35.29 -27.21 -13.40
C ALA A 323 -34.68 -26.74 -12.07
N THR A 324 -34.88 -27.57 -11.06
CA THR A 324 -34.24 -27.57 -9.76
C THR A 324 -32.75 -27.94 -9.89
N SER A 325 -31.91 -27.29 -9.09
CA SER A 325 -30.76 -27.85 -8.38
C SER A 325 -29.71 -28.66 -9.18
N THR A 326 -28.76 -27.99 -9.85
CA THR A 326 -27.48 -28.64 -10.19
C THR A 326 -26.31 -27.68 -10.44
N LEU A 327 -26.15 -26.59 -9.66
CA LEU A 327 -25.02 -25.65 -9.87
C LEU A 327 -24.37 -25.12 -8.58
N THR A 328 -24.37 -25.91 -7.49
CA THR A 328 -23.72 -25.52 -6.22
C THR A 328 -22.70 -26.52 -5.68
N ARG A 329 -22.18 -27.43 -6.53
CA ARG A 329 -21.16 -28.41 -6.10
C ARG A 329 -19.85 -28.44 -6.89
N GLU A 330 -19.65 -27.54 -7.85
CA GLU A 330 -18.38 -27.47 -8.62
C GLU A 330 -17.52 -26.22 -8.34
N LEU A 331 -18.05 -25.19 -7.67
CA LEU A 331 -17.28 -23.96 -7.40
C LEU A 331 -16.49 -23.96 -6.09
N THR A 332 -16.70 -24.94 -5.20
CA THR A 332 -16.00 -25.01 -3.90
C THR A 332 -14.76 -25.91 -3.90
N ARG A 333 -14.41 -26.56 -5.02
CA ARG A 333 -13.20 -27.41 -5.11
C ARG A 333 -12.04 -26.80 -5.91
N SER A 334 -12.24 -25.67 -6.57
CA SER A 334 -11.22 -25.04 -7.43
C SER A 334 -10.35 -23.99 -6.71
N LEU A 335 -10.74 -23.52 -5.53
CA LEU A 335 -10.05 -22.39 -4.87
C LEU A 335 -9.31 -22.74 -3.57
N LEU A 336 -9.40 -23.99 -3.08
CA LEU A 336 -8.74 -24.44 -1.84
C LEU A 336 -7.65 -25.50 -2.06
N GLY A 337 -7.29 -25.79 -3.32
CA GLY A 337 -6.31 -26.84 -3.65
C GLY A 337 -4.84 -26.40 -3.70
N ASN A 338 -4.55 -25.10 -3.65
CA ASN A 338 -3.18 -24.58 -3.88
C ASN A 338 -2.52 -23.95 -2.64
N LEU A 339 -2.98 -24.26 -1.43
CA LEU A 339 -2.40 -23.71 -0.19
C LEU A 339 -1.79 -24.74 0.77
N VAL A 340 -1.58 -25.98 0.31
CA VAL A 340 -0.73 -26.94 1.03
C VAL A 340 0.06 -27.76 0.02
N LYS A 341 1.24 -27.26 -0.34
CA LYS A 341 2.47 -28.02 -0.63
C LYS A 341 3.65 -27.05 -0.69
#